data_AF-A0A060C701-F1
#
_entry.id   AF-A0A060C701-F1
#
_cell.length_a   1.000
_cell.length_b   1.000
_cell.length_c   1.000
_cell.angle_alpha   90.00
_cell.angle_beta   90.00
_cell.angle_gamma   90.00
#
_symmetry.space_group_name_H-M   'P 1'
#
loop_
_entity.id
_entity.type
_entity.pdbx_description
1 polymer ?
#
loop_
_entity_poly.entity_id
_entity_poly.type
_entity_poly.pdbx_seq_one_letter_code
_entity_poly.pdbx_strand_id
1 'polypeptide(L)'
;MIAWALLRAQQQWQDSAYGTASDAITSALLKFTVVTFAGRQVMLPGAKGFYFNDHLNLNPSYFIFPAWQAFAARTHLTAWRKLQSDGQALLEKMAWGKSQLPSDWVVLNADGKMEPAKEWPARMSYDAIRIPLYVSWSEPQSRLLT
;
A
#
# COMPACT_ATOMS: atom_id res chain seq x y z
N MET A 1 -2.10 9.71 0.34
CA MET A 1 -2.33 10.80 -0.63
C MET A 1 -1.92 12.17 -0.10
N ILE A 2 -2.36 12.61 1.08
CA ILE A 2 -2.06 13.96 1.63
C ILE A 2 -0.55 14.26 1.66
N ALA A 3 0.25 13.38 2.27
CA ALA A 3 1.71 13.55 2.32
C ALA A 3 2.35 13.64 0.93
N TRP A 4 1.85 12.88 -0.04
CA TRP A 4 2.39 12.90 -1.40
C TRP A 4 2.06 14.22 -2.12
N ALA A 5 0.84 14.74 -1.93
CA ALA A 5 0.48 16.05 -2.44
C ALA A 5 1.37 17.16 -1.85
N LEU A 6 1.64 17.11 -0.54
CA LEU A 6 2.55 18.05 0.13
C LEU A 6 3.97 17.96 -0.41
N LEU A 7 4.49 16.75 -0.63
CA LEU A 7 5.80 16.56 -1.25
C LEU A 7 5.86 17.18 -2.65
N ARG A 8 4.84 16.94 -3.48
CA ARG A 8 4.75 17.53 -4.82
C ARG A 8 4.59 19.05 -4.76
N ALA A 9 3.86 19.58 -3.78
CA ALA A 9 3.72 21.01 -3.56
C ALA A 9 5.06 21.68 -3.23
N GLN A 10 5.90 21.05 -2.41
CA GLN A 10 7.25 21.54 -2.15
C GLN A 10 8.10 21.62 -3.43
N GLN A 11 7.99 20.62 -4.31
CA GLN A 11 8.71 20.61 -5.59
C GLN A 11 8.16 21.66 -6.56
N GLN A 12 6.84 21.85 -6.59
CA GLN A 12 6.19 22.77 -7.52
C GLN A 12 6.37 24.24 -7.11
N TRP A 13 6.24 24.54 -5.82
CA TRP A 13 6.19 25.91 -5.30
C TRP A 13 7.46 26.32 -4.55
N GLN A 14 8.43 25.41 -4.39
CA GLN A 14 9.71 25.67 -3.73
C GLN A 14 9.59 26.14 -2.27
N ASP A 15 8.48 25.80 -1.62
CA ASP A 15 8.25 26.10 -0.20
C ASP A 15 8.55 24.86 0.66
N SER A 16 9.57 25.00 1.51
CA SER A 16 10.06 23.96 2.42
C SER A 16 9.04 23.53 3.49
N ALA A 17 8.05 24.36 3.80
CA ALA A 17 7.02 24.04 4.80
C ALA A 17 6.19 22.82 4.37
N TYR A 18 5.86 22.69 3.08
CA TYR A 18 5.17 21.52 2.55
C TYR A 18 6.01 20.24 2.66
N GLY A 19 7.32 20.34 2.42
CA GLY A 19 8.24 19.22 2.56
C GLY A 19 8.31 18.73 4.00
N THR A 20 8.44 19.66 4.95
CA THR A 20 8.45 19.37 6.39
C THR A 20 7.16 18.70 6.85
N ALA A 21 6.00 19.18 6.38
CA ALA A 21 4.71 18.58 6.67
C ALA A 21 4.58 17.15 6.07
N SER A 22 5.08 16.95 4.84
CA SER A 22 5.15 15.62 4.23
C SER A 22 6.01 14.65 5.06
N ASP A 23 7.18 15.10 5.52
CA ASP A 23 8.10 14.30 6.34
C ASP A 23 7.43 13.86 7.64
N ALA A 24 6.76 14.77 8.34
CA ALA A 24 6.04 14.44 9.57
C ALA A 24 4.98 13.35 9.36
N ILE A 25 4.18 13.44 8.28
CA ILE A 25 3.12 12.46 8.00
C ILE A 25 3.72 11.12 7.55
N THR A 26 4.74 11.12 6.69
CA THR A 26 5.38 9.89 6.22
C THR A 26 6.08 9.12 7.34
N SER A 27 6.78 9.81 8.25
CA SER A 27 7.31 9.21 9.48
C SER A 27 6.21 8.62 10.35
N ALA A 28 5.07 9.30 10.49
CA ALA A 28 3.93 8.77 11.23
C ALA A 28 3.33 7.52 10.57
N LEU A 29 3.20 7.48 9.24
CA LEU A 29 2.73 6.28 8.51
C LEU A 29 3.65 5.08 8.78
N LEU A 30 4.97 5.25 8.62
CA LEU A 30 5.92 4.18 8.91
C LEU A 30 5.83 3.71 10.37
N LYS A 31 5.64 4.63 11.31
CA LYS A 31 5.60 4.31 12.75
C LYS A 31 4.31 3.61 13.18
N PHE A 32 3.16 4.02 12.64
CA PHE A 32 1.86 3.65 13.20
C PHE A 32 1.01 2.76 12.29
N THR A 33 1.32 2.69 11.00
CA THR A 33 0.53 1.89 10.05
C THR A 33 1.35 0.82 9.34
N VAL A 34 2.68 0.86 9.41
CA VAL A 34 3.52 -0.19 8.83
C VAL A 34 3.94 -1.18 9.91
N VAL A 35 3.68 -2.46 9.68
CA VAL A 35 3.99 -3.54 10.62
C VAL A 35 4.74 -4.67 9.92
N THR A 36 5.49 -5.45 10.70
CA THR A 36 6.02 -6.74 10.24
C THR A 36 4.98 -7.82 10.50
N PHE A 37 4.52 -8.51 9.45
CA PHE A 37 3.57 -9.61 9.58
C PHE A 37 3.79 -10.63 8.47
N ALA A 38 3.67 -11.93 8.77
CA ALA A 38 3.96 -13.03 7.84
C ALA A 38 5.31 -12.87 7.08
N GLY A 39 6.34 -12.37 7.79
CA GLY A 39 7.68 -12.16 7.23
C GLY A 39 7.85 -10.93 6.32
N ARG A 40 6.85 -10.06 6.20
CA ARG A 40 6.84 -8.89 5.28
C ARG A 40 6.54 -7.58 6.00
N GLN A 41 6.98 -6.47 5.42
CA GLN A 41 6.46 -5.14 5.78
C GLN A 41 5.13 -4.92 5.08
N VAL A 42 4.10 -4.58 5.85
CA VAL A 42 2.74 -4.37 5.34
C VAL A 42 2.15 -3.09 5.90
N MET A 43 1.43 -2.35 5.05
CA MET A 43 0.72 -1.14 5.45
C MET A 43 -0.72 -1.50 5.80
N LEU A 44 -1.09 -1.27 7.06
CA LEU A 44 -2.46 -1.36 7.54
C LEU A 44 -3.32 -0.24 6.93
N PRO A 45 -4.61 -0.51 6.63
CA PRO A 45 -5.56 0.50 6.15
C PRO A 45 -5.78 1.66 7.14
N GLY A 46 -5.53 1.42 8.44
CA GLY A 46 -5.58 2.41 9.50
C GLY A 46 -4.89 1.90 10.77
N ALA A 47 -4.64 2.80 11.72
CA ALA A 47 -3.90 2.48 12.95
C ALA A 47 -4.66 1.55 13.92
N LYS A 48 -5.97 1.35 13.73
CA LYS A 48 -6.82 0.49 14.58
C LYS A 48 -7.85 -0.23 13.71
N GLY A 49 -8.27 -1.43 14.14
CA GLY A 49 -9.37 -2.18 13.52
C GLY A 49 -8.99 -3.11 12.36
N PHE A 50 -7.70 -3.20 12.02
CA PHE A 50 -7.21 -4.02 10.89
C PHE A 50 -6.11 -5.00 11.26
N TYR A 51 -5.72 -5.02 12.54
CA TYR A 51 -4.74 -5.95 13.09
C TYR A 51 -5.44 -6.82 14.12
N PHE A 52 -5.51 -8.12 13.86
CA PHE A 52 -6.07 -9.13 14.75
C PHE A 52 -4.99 -10.12 15.18
N ASN A 53 -5.32 -11.06 16.07
CA ASN A 53 -4.32 -11.95 16.68
C ASN A 53 -3.63 -12.87 15.66
N ASP A 54 -4.38 -13.34 14.65
CA ASP A 54 -3.94 -14.35 13.68
C ASP A 54 -3.95 -13.85 12.24
N HIS A 55 -4.48 -12.65 11.99
CA HIS A 55 -4.60 -12.09 10.66
C HIS A 55 -4.62 -10.56 10.62
N LEU A 56 -4.40 -10.00 9.43
CA LEU A 56 -4.60 -8.60 9.09
C LEU A 56 -5.69 -8.47 8.03
N ASN A 57 -6.52 -7.44 8.14
CA ASN A 57 -7.39 -7.00 7.04
C ASN A 57 -6.68 -5.89 6.26
N LEU A 58 -6.31 -6.19 5.02
CA LEU A 58 -5.60 -5.30 4.11
C LEU A 58 -6.55 -4.80 3.02
N ASN A 59 -6.27 -3.62 2.51
CA ASN A 59 -6.92 -3.08 1.31
C ASN A 59 -5.81 -2.82 0.27
N PRO A 60 -5.65 -3.68 -0.75
CA PRO A 60 -4.56 -3.54 -1.73
C PRO A 60 -4.64 -2.23 -2.54
N SER A 61 -5.81 -1.60 -2.61
CA SER A 61 -5.94 -0.28 -3.25
C SER A 61 -5.21 0.83 -2.50
N TYR A 62 -4.76 0.59 -1.26
CA TYR A 62 -3.98 1.55 -0.46
C TYR A 62 -2.47 1.38 -0.66
N PHE A 63 -2.05 0.42 -1.49
CA PHE A 63 -0.67 0.27 -1.92
C PHE A 63 -0.37 1.30 -3.01
N ILE A 64 -0.24 2.57 -2.60
CA ILE A 64 -0.04 3.69 -3.50
C ILE A 64 1.45 3.75 -3.89
N PHE A 65 1.86 2.80 -4.73
CA PHE A 65 3.24 2.63 -5.20
C PHE A 65 3.92 3.92 -5.70
N PRO A 66 3.31 4.81 -6.51
CA PRO A 66 3.99 6.02 -6.97
C PRO A 66 4.26 7.01 -5.81
N ALA A 67 3.42 7.01 -4.77
CA ALA A 67 3.68 7.80 -3.57
C ALA A 67 4.84 7.22 -2.77
N TRP A 68 4.89 5.89 -2.62
CA TRP A 68 5.99 5.21 -1.90
C TRP A 68 7.34 5.40 -2.59
N GLN A 69 7.39 5.36 -3.93
CA GLN A 69 8.58 5.69 -4.71
C GLN A 69 9.04 7.14 -4.45
N ALA A 70 8.10 8.09 -4.45
CA ALA A 70 8.40 9.50 -4.17
C ALA A 70 8.90 9.71 -2.72
N PHE A 71 8.32 9.01 -1.75
CA PHE A 71 8.79 9.08 -0.36
C PHE A 71 10.17 8.46 -0.20
N ALA A 72 10.43 7.32 -0.83
CA ALA A 72 11.73 6.67 -0.82
C ALA A 72 12.83 7.58 -1.36
N ALA A 73 12.56 8.33 -2.42
CA ALA A 73 13.48 9.31 -2.99
C ALA A 73 13.78 10.51 -2.07
N ARG A 74 12.95 10.73 -1.03
CA ARG A 74 13.06 11.85 -0.10
C ARG A 74 13.65 11.44 1.26
N THR A 75 13.04 10.49 1.96
CA THR A 75 13.44 10.05 3.30
C THR A 75 13.18 8.56 3.49
N HIS A 76 13.81 7.94 4.52
CA HIS A 76 13.57 6.54 4.89
C HIS A 76 13.63 5.54 3.73
N LEU A 77 14.58 5.76 2.79
CA LEU A 77 14.75 5.04 1.52
C LEU A 77 14.54 3.52 1.67
N THR A 78 15.23 2.89 2.62
CA THR A 78 15.19 1.44 2.84
C THR A 78 13.82 0.96 3.28
N ALA A 79 13.14 1.69 4.16
CA ALA A 79 11.82 1.30 4.67
C ALA A 79 10.76 1.36 3.57
N TRP A 80 10.72 2.45 2.80
CA TRP A 80 9.77 2.61 1.70
C TRP A 80 10.03 1.63 0.55
N ARG A 81 11.29 1.40 0.18
CA ARG A 81 11.63 0.39 -0.84
C ARG A 81 11.25 -1.03 -0.40
N LYS A 82 11.47 -1.36 0.87
CA LYS A 82 11.05 -2.67 1.41
C LYS A 82 9.53 -2.82 1.40
N LEU A 83 8.80 -1.80 1.87
CA LEU A 83 7.33 -1.81 1.85
C LEU A 83 6.78 -1.93 0.41
N GLN A 84 7.37 -1.22 -0.55
CA GLN A 84 7.00 -1.33 -1.96
C GLN A 84 7.23 -2.73 -2.51
N SER A 85 8.42 -3.29 -2.30
CA SER A 85 8.76 -4.64 -2.78
C SER A 85 7.88 -5.72 -2.14
N ASP A 86 7.64 -5.63 -0.83
CA ASP A 86 6.76 -6.57 -0.13
C ASP A 86 5.30 -6.42 -0.57
N GLY A 87 4.82 -5.19 -0.79
CA GLY A 87 3.48 -4.90 -1.29
C GLY A 87 3.26 -5.44 -2.71
N GLN A 88 4.23 -5.28 -3.60
CA GLN A 88 4.18 -5.87 -4.96
C GLN A 88 4.15 -7.40 -4.91
N ALA A 89 5.01 -8.02 -4.09
CA ALA A 89 5.05 -9.48 -3.93
C ALA A 89 3.79 -10.07 -3.26
N LEU A 90 3.11 -9.29 -2.41
CA LEU A 90 1.81 -9.65 -1.87
C LEU A 90 0.73 -9.54 -2.95
N LEU A 91 0.69 -8.41 -3.66
CA LEU A 91 -0.32 -8.15 -4.70
C LEU A 91 -0.28 -9.19 -5.81
N GLU A 92 0.90 -9.66 -6.24
CA GLU A 92 1.07 -10.74 -7.21
C GLU A 92 0.31 -12.03 -6.84
N LYS A 93 0.12 -12.26 -5.54
CA LYS A 93 -0.56 -13.45 -5.00
C LYS A 93 -2.03 -13.20 -4.66
N MET A 94 -2.53 -11.97 -4.77
CA MET A 94 -3.92 -11.61 -4.49
C MET A 94 -4.80 -11.82 -5.72
N ALA A 95 -4.91 -13.07 -6.17
CA ALA A 95 -5.67 -13.44 -7.35
C ALA A 95 -6.64 -14.59 -7.04
N TRP A 96 -7.94 -14.36 -7.19
CA TRP A 96 -8.98 -15.35 -6.91
C TRP A 96 -10.03 -15.45 -8.02
N GLY A 97 -10.73 -16.59 -8.05
CA GLY A 97 -11.81 -16.85 -8.99
C GLY A 97 -11.34 -16.98 -10.44
N LYS A 98 -12.29 -17.02 -11.38
CA LYS A 98 -11.98 -17.16 -12.81
C LYS A 98 -11.26 -15.94 -13.40
N SER A 99 -11.46 -14.77 -12.82
CA SER A 99 -10.85 -13.52 -13.26
C SER A 99 -9.41 -13.33 -12.79
N GLN A 100 -8.97 -14.10 -11.78
CA GLN A 100 -7.63 -13.95 -11.18
C GLN A 100 -7.35 -12.51 -10.73
N LEU A 101 -8.37 -11.85 -10.16
CA LEU A 101 -8.27 -10.45 -9.70
C LEU A 101 -8.27 -10.36 -8.17
N PRO A 102 -7.65 -9.32 -7.59
CA PRO A 102 -7.76 -9.01 -6.17
C PRO A 102 -9.17 -8.53 -5.84
N SER A 103 -9.60 -8.80 -4.61
CA SER A 103 -10.79 -8.18 -4.02
C SER A 103 -10.45 -6.86 -3.34
N ASP A 104 -11.47 -6.05 -3.04
CA ASP A 104 -11.32 -4.77 -2.34
C ASP A 104 -10.63 -4.92 -0.97
N TRP A 105 -10.94 -6.01 -0.25
CA TRP A 105 -10.44 -6.31 1.08
C TRP A 105 -9.91 -7.74 1.15
N VAL A 106 -8.70 -7.89 1.67
CA VAL A 106 -7.95 -9.15 1.71
C VAL A 106 -7.49 -9.44 3.13
N VAL A 107 -7.75 -10.64 3.60
CA VAL A 107 -7.17 -11.18 4.82
C VAL A 107 -5.77 -11.70 4.52
N LEU A 108 -4.78 -11.30 5.32
CA LEU A 108 -3.44 -11.91 5.37
C LEU A 108 -3.29 -12.64 6.70
N ASN A 109 -3.20 -13.96 6.68
CA ASN A 109 -3.00 -14.78 7.88
C ASN A 109 -1.52 -14.84 8.28
N ALA A 110 -1.24 -15.17 9.55
CA ALA A 110 0.12 -15.22 10.10
C ALA A 110 1.05 -16.22 9.37
N ASP A 111 0.48 -17.27 8.76
CA ASP A 111 1.18 -18.25 7.92
C ASP A 111 1.45 -17.75 6.49
N GLY A 112 0.99 -16.55 6.14
CA GLY A 112 1.13 -15.94 4.83
C GLY A 112 0.02 -16.29 3.83
N LYS A 113 -0.97 -17.12 4.21
CA LYS A 113 -2.13 -17.41 3.36
C LYS A 113 -3.01 -16.17 3.22
N MET A 114 -3.46 -15.89 2.00
CA MET A 114 -4.38 -14.80 1.72
C MET A 114 -5.70 -15.28 1.14
N GLU A 115 -6.78 -14.62 1.54
CA GLU A 115 -8.14 -14.85 1.02
C GLU A 115 -8.94 -13.53 1.01
N PRO A 116 -9.99 -13.41 0.19
CA PRO A 116 -10.91 -12.28 0.31
C PRO A 116 -11.46 -12.18 1.73
N ALA A 117 -11.47 -10.97 2.29
CA ALA A 117 -11.97 -10.73 3.64
C ALA A 117 -13.47 -11.08 3.73
N LYS A 118 -13.90 -11.66 4.85
CA LYS A 118 -15.26 -12.20 5.02
C LYS A 118 -16.27 -11.12 5.41
N GLU A 119 -15.78 -10.01 5.93
CA GLU A 119 -16.56 -8.87 6.42
C GLU A 119 -17.07 -7.99 5.28
N TRP A 120 -16.54 -8.15 4.05
CA TRP A 120 -16.95 -7.43 2.85
C TRP A 120 -17.29 -8.39 1.70
N PRO A 121 -18.12 -7.95 0.73
CA PRO A 121 -18.35 -8.74 -0.48
C PRO A 121 -17.03 -9.01 -1.22
N ALA A 122 -16.75 -10.28 -1.51
CA ALA A 122 -15.54 -10.72 -2.23
C ALA A 122 -15.60 -10.31 -3.72
N ARG A 123 -15.36 -9.03 -4.00
CA ARG A 123 -15.45 -8.42 -5.34
C ARG A 123 -14.23 -7.55 -5.62
N MET A 124 -13.83 -7.51 -6.89
CA MET A 124 -13.03 -6.41 -7.43
C MET A 124 -14.01 -5.29 -7.78
N SER A 125 -14.02 -4.19 -7.01
CA SER A 125 -15.00 -3.12 -7.22
C SER A 125 -14.38 -1.72 -7.07
N TYR A 126 -15.03 -0.82 -6.35
CA TYR A 126 -14.68 0.61 -6.27
C TYR A 126 -13.32 0.88 -5.63
N ASP A 127 -12.81 -0.05 -4.82
CA ASP A 127 -11.48 0.07 -4.23
C ASP A 127 -10.43 -0.56 -5.13
N ALA A 128 -10.60 -1.85 -5.45
CA ALA A 128 -9.64 -2.62 -6.21
C ALA A 128 -9.41 -2.07 -7.62
N ILE A 129 -10.36 -1.34 -8.21
CA ILE A 129 -10.18 -0.67 -9.51
C ILE A 129 -9.02 0.37 -9.50
N ARG A 130 -8.63 0.88 -8.33
CA ARG A 130 -7.48 1.81 -8.20
C ARG A 130 -6.12 1.10 -8.27
N ILE A 131 -6.09 -0.22 -8.09
CA ILE A 131 -4.85 -1.02 -8.13
C ILE A 131 -4.15 -0.89 -9.48
N PRO A 132 -4.77 -1.21 -10.65
CA PRO A 132 -4.10 -1.08 -11.94
C PRO A 132 -3.68 0.37 -12.22
N LEU A 133 -4.44 1.37 -11.75
CA LEU A 133 -4.05 2.77 -11.84
C LEU A 133 -2.71 3.02 -11.11
N TYR A 134 -2.57 2.61 -9.85
CA TYR A 134 -1.34 2.84 -9.10
C TYR A 134 -0.16 1.99 -9.57
N VAL A 135 -0.41 0.75 -9.99
CA VAL A 135 0.62 -0.10 -10.62
C VAL A 135 1.13 0.59 -11.89
N SER A 136 0.25 0.92 -12.83
CA SER A 136 0.62 1.54 -14.11
C SER A 136 1.30 2.89 -13.92
N TRP A 137 0.84 3.72 -12.98
CA TRP A 137 1.49 4.99 -12.67
C TRP A 137 2.92 4.81 -12.14
N SER A 138 3.17 3.78 -11.34
CA SER A 138 4.51 3.50 -10.80
C SER A 138 5.44 2.80 -11.79
N GLU A 139 4.91 1.91 -12.63
CA GLU A 139 5.62 1.09 -13.60
C GLU A 139 4.63 0.61 -14.68
N PRO A 140 4.50 1.32 -15.82
CA PRO A 140 3.53 0.99 -16.86
C PRO A 140 3.69 -0.39 -17.51
N GLN A 141 4.88 -0.99 -17.37
CA GLN A 141 5.24 -2.31 -17.91
C GLN A 141 5.28 -3.40 -16.82
N SER A 142 4.70 -3.12 -15.64
CA SER A 142 4.71 -4.06 -14.54
C SER A 142 3.95 -5.35 -14.89
N ARG A 143 4.53 -6.49 -14.53
CA ARG A 143 3.86 -7.81 -14.67
C ARG A 143 2.60 -7.93 -13.83
N LEU A 144 2.41 -7.05 -12.84
CA LEU A 144 1.19 -6.98 -12.03
C LEU A 144 -0.05 -6.51 -12.83
N LEU A 145 0.11 -6.12 -14.10
CA LEU A 145 -0.97 -5.73 -15.00
C LEU A 145 -1.45 -6.87 -15.93
N THR A 146 -0.79 -8.03 -15.89
CA THR A 146 -0.99 -9.17 -16.80
C THR A 146 -1.23 -10.45 -16.04
#